data_AF-A0A838GGB1-F1
#
_entry.id   AF-A0A838GGB1-F1
#
_cell.length_a   1.000
_cell.length_b   1.000
_cell.length_c   1.000
_cell.angle_alpha   90.00
_cell.angle_beta   90.00
_cell.angle_gamma   90.00
#
_symmetry.space_group_name_H-M   'P 1'
#
loop_
_entity.id
_entity.type
_entity.pdbx_description
1 polymer ?
#
loop_
_entity_poly.entity_id
_entity_poly.type
_entity_poly.pdbx_seq_one_letter_code
_entity_poly.pdbx_strand_id
1 'polypeptide(L)'
;MEPNVERIVVDPRNNRLILELDRVTRVTGETRAMIDIGTLGRLIGIEIAGDYLTISDPVPGGELLGRSVEVNVEIGSDPPHVAISRRGPTWEISFPSGNQCWNRADGEGGRRSMCSVLIGT
;
A
#
# COMPACT_ATOMS: atom_id res chain seq x y z
N MET A 1 -4.35 11.28 -14.79
CA MET A 1 -3.45 11.40 -13.63
C MET A 1 -3.78 10.24 -12.72
N GLU A 2 -2.79 9.41 -12.42
CA GLU A 2 -2.95 8.19 -11.63
C GLU A 2 -3.24 8.53 -10.15
N PRO A 3 -3.98 7.67 -9.43
CA PRO A 3 -4.23 7.87 -8.00
C PRO A 3 -2.92 7.82 -7.21
N ASN A 4 -2.85 8.59 -6.13
CA ASN A 4 -1.73 8.62 -5.22
C ASN A 4 -2.18 8.18 -3.83
N VAL A 5 -1.36 7.35 -3.17
CA VAL A 5 -1.58 7.05 -1.75
C VAL A 5 -1.15 8.26 -0.93
N GLU A 6 -2.05 8.77 -0.10
CA GLU A 6 -1.81 9.92 0.78
C GLU A 6 -1.47 9.49 2.21
N ARG A 7 -2.14 8.45 2.69
CA ARG A 7 -2.03 7.95 4.07
C ARG A 7 -2.22 6.44 4.10
N ILE A 8 -1.55 5.80 5.06
CA ILE A 8 -1.76 4.39 5.37
C ILE A 8 -2.42 4.27 6.73
N VAL A 9 -3.51 3.54 6.81
CA VAL A 9 -4.20 3.26 8.06
C VAL A 9 -4.03 1.78 8.39
N VAL A 10 -3.56 1.50 9.60
CA VAL A 10 -3.37 0.15 10.12
C VAL A 10 -4.55 -0.18 11.02
N ASP A 11 -5.33 -1.17 10.60
CA ASP A 11 -6.44 -1.72 11.40
C ASP A 11 -6.03 -3.12 11.91
N PRO A 12 -5.53 -3.23 13.15
CA PRO A 12 -5.11 -4.50 13.72
C PRO A 12 -6.30 -5.39 14.08
N ARG A 13 -7.48 -4.83 14.37
CA ARG A 13 -8.69 -5.60 14.76
C ARG A 13 -9.21 -6.41 13.58
N ASN A 14 -9.28 -5.78 12.41
CA ASN A 14 -9.71 -6.44 11.18
C ASN A 14 -8.53 -7.04 10.39
N ASN A 15 -7.29 -6.85 10.87
CA ASN A 15 -6.06 -7.28 10.21
C ASN A 15 -5.95 -6.73 8.77
N ARG A 16 -6.23 -5.43 8.60
CA ARG A 16 -6.21 -4.72 7.30
C ARG A 16 -5.20 -3.58 7.27
N LEU A 17 -4.67 -3.33 6.09
CA LEU A 17 -4.04 -2.07 5.71
C LEU A 17 -4.98 -1.34 4.77
N ILE A 18 -5.23 -0.07 5.04
CA ILE A 18 -6.07 0.79 4.21
C ILE A 18 -5.17 1.88 3.64
N LEU A 19 -5.10 1.93 2.31
CA LEU A 19 -4.40 2.94 1.54
C LEU A 19 -5.42 4.00 1.17
N GLU A 20 -5.37 5.16 1.83
CA GLU A 20 -6.22 6.28 1.46
C GLU A 20 -5.63 7.01 0.26
N LEU A 21 -6.48 7.34 -0.70
CA LEU A 21 -6.09 7.88 -1.98
C LEU A 21 -6.59 9.32 -2.15
N ASP A 22 -5.85 10.11 -2.94
CA ASP A 22 -6.27 11.46 -3.35
C ASP A 22 -7.50 11.44 -4.28
N ARG A 23 -7.74 10.30 -4.95
CA ARG A 23 -8.85 10.08 -5.89
C ARG A 23 -9.19 8.60 -6.05
N VAL A 24 -10.36 8.31 -6.61
CA VAL A 24 -10.84 6.95 -6.87
C VAL A 24 -10.03 6.30 -8.01
N THR A 25 -9.74 5.01 -7.89
CA THR A 25 -9.21 4.17 -8.97
C THR A 25 -10.26 3.94 -10.06
N ARG A 26 -9.86 3.38 -11.22
CA ARG A 26 -10.81 3.08 -12.32
C ARG A 26 -11.83 1.98 -11.97
N VAL A 27 -11.51 1.16 -10.97
CA VAL A 27 -12.35 0.06 -10.47
C VAL A 27 -12.83 0.36 -9.06
N THR A 28 -13.95 -0.22 -8.65
CA THR A 28 -14.53 -0.15 -7.30
C THR A 28 -15.06 -1.53 -6.88
N GLY A 29 -15.23 -1.76 -5.58
CA GLY A 29 -15.65 -3.04 -5.02
C GLY A 29 -14.50 -4.03 -4.82
N GLU A 30 -14.83 -5.32 -4.72
CA GLU A 30 -13.84 -6.38 -4.57
C GLU A 30 -13.16 -6.72 -5.91
N THR A 31 -11.84 -6.78 -5.92
CA THR A 31 -11.07 -7.18 -7.09
C THR A 31 -9.74 -7.84 -6.72
N ARG A 32 -9.02 -8.32 -7.72
CA ARG A 32 -7.64 -8.79 -7.57
C ARG A 32 -6.65 -7.67 -7.83
N ALA A 33 -5.55 -7.71 -7.10
CA ALA A 33 -4.42 -6.81 -7.26
C ALA A 33 -3.11 -7.60 -7.11
N MET A 34 -2.03 -7.07 -7.68
CA MET A 34 -0.68 -7.55 -7.39
C MET A 34 -0.05 -6.60 -6.37
N ILE A 35 0.37 -7.09 -5.21
CA ILE A 35 1.15 -6.27 -4.28
C ILE A 35 2.62 -6.59 -4.41
N ASP A 36 3.45 -5.56 -4.35
CA ASP A 36 4.90 -5.69 -4.31
C ASP A 36 5.39 -5.49 -2.88
N ILE A 37 6.13 -6.49 -2.41
CA ILE A 37 6.68 -6.55 -1.07
C ILE A 37 8.20 -6.53 -1.19
N GLY A 38 8.81 -5.43 -0.76
CA GLY A 38 10.26 -5.29 -0.68
C GLY A 38 10.88 -6.03 0.51
N THR A 39 12.17 -5.76 0.73
CA THR A 39 12.92 -6.28 1.87
C THR A 39 12.21 -6.05 3.20
N LEU A 40 12.36 -7.00 4.14
CA LEU A 40 11.77 -6.93 5.49
C LEU A 40 10.23 -6.85 5.48
N GLY A 41 9.59 -7.33 4.40
CA GLY A 41 8.13 -7.38 4.25
C GLY A 41 7.47 -6.00 4.09
N ARG A 42 8.22 -5.01 3.60
CA ARG A 42 7.73 -3.65 3.37
C ARG A 42 6.87 -3.61 2.10
N LEU A 43 5.64 -3.13 2.21
CA LEU A 43 4.82 -2.83 1.03
C LEU A 43 5.44 -1.66 0.24
N ILE A 44 5.75 -1.88 -1.03
CA ILE A 44 6.39 -0.88 -1.92
C ILE A 44 5.45 -0.39 -3.02
N GLY A 45 4.50 -1.21 -3.46
CA GLY A 45 3.47 -0.79 -4.40
C GLY A 45 2.35 -1.81 -4.55
N ILE A 46 1.33 -1.41 -5.31
CA ILE A 46 0.18 -2.24 -5.63
C ILE A 46 -0.31 -1.93 -7.05
N GLU A 47 -0.47 -2.96 -7.87
CA GLU A 47 -1.05 -2.89 -9.21
C GLU A 47 -2.51 -3.33 -9.18
N ILE A 48 -3.40 -2.47 -9.67
CA ILE A 48 -4.85 -2.71 -9.71
C ILE A 48 -5.35 -2.39 -11.12
N ALA A 49 -5.84 -3.40 -11.84
CA ALA A 49 -6.38 -3.22 -13.20
C ALA A 49 -5.43 -2.47 -14.16
N GLY A 50 -4.12 -2.67 -14.01
CA GLY A 50 -3.07 -2.03 -14.81
C GLY A 50 -2.63 -0.64 -14.34
N ASP A 51 -3.26 -0.07 -13.30
CA ASP A 51 -2.78 1.14 -12.64
C ASP A 51 -1.85 0.75 -11.48
N TYR A 52 -0.63 1.30 -11.43
CA TYR A 52 0.34 1.02 -10.37
C TYR A 52 0.38 2.16 -9.33
N LEU A 53 0.11 1.84 -8.07
CA LEU A 53 0.19 2.78 -6.96
C LEU A 53 1.51 2.58 -6.23
N THR A 54 2.43 3.53 -6.37
CA THR A 54 3.68 3.53 -5.60
C THR A 54 3.44 3.97 -4.16
N ILE A 55 3.84 3.13 -3.21
CA ILE A 55 3.69 3.38 -1.78
C ILE A 55 5.03 3.82 -1.18
N SER A 56 6.12 3.23 -1.65
CA SER A 56 7.43 3.47 -1.09
C SER A 56 8.51 3.16 -2.11
N ASP A 57 9.61 3.92 -2.04
CA ASP A 57 10.82 3.52 -2.75
C ASP A 57 11.35 2.21 -2.15
N PRO A 58 11.85 1.28 -2.97
CA PRO A 58 12.65 0.18 -2.47
C PRO A 58 13.89 0.73 -1.75
N VAL A 59 14.34 0.02 -0.72
CA VAL A 59 15.59 0.38 -0.03
C VAL A 59 16.73 0.23 -1.05
N PRO A 60 17.66 1.20 -1.17
CA PRO A 60 18.81 1.05 -2.07
C PRO A 60 19.54 -0.28 -1.83
N GLY A 61 19.73 -1.06 -2.90
CA GLY A 61 20.30 -2.42 -2.83
C GLY A 61 19.30 -3.53 -2.41
N GLY A 62 18.07 -3.19 -2.06
CA GLY A 62 16.96 -4.10 -1.74
C GLY A 62 15.99 -4.34 -2.90
N GLU A 63 16.16 -3.64 -4.02
CA GLU A 63 15.36 -3.75 -5.25
C GLU A 63 15.30 -5.20 -5.78
N LEU A 64 16.39 -5.95 -5.60
CA LEU A 64 16.53 -7.34 -6.06
C LEU A 64 15.86 -8.38 -5.15
N LEU A 65 15.28 -7.96 -4.02
CA LEU A 65 14.67 -8.86 -3.02
C LEU A 65 13.15 -8.71 -2.96
N GLY A 66 12.56 -7.95 -3.89
CA GLY A 66 11.12 -7.80 -4.02
C GLY A 66 10.43 -9.14 -4.32
N ARG A 67 9.24 -9.32 -3.76
CA ARG A 67 8.31 -10.41 -4.09
C ARG A 67 6.97 -9.79 -4.45
N SER A 68 6.38 -10.27 -5.53
CA SER A 68 5.02 -9.89 -5.93
C SER A 68 4.06 -11.03 -5.59
N VAL A 69 2.87 -10.69 -5.10
CA VAL A 69 1.83 -11.68 -4.81
C VAL A 69 0.45 -11.15 -5.18
N GLU A 70 -0.36 -12.02 -5.80
CA GLU A 70 -1.75 -11.72 -6.11
C GLU A 70 -2.60 -11.80 -4.83
N VAL A 71 -3.43 -10.78 -4.61
CA VAL A 71 -4.29 -10.65 -3.43
C VAL A 71 -5.68 -10.16 -3.82
N ASN A 72 -6.67 -10.46 -2.99
CA ASN A 72 -7.97 -9.80 -3.07
C ASN A 72 -7.92 -8.47 -2.30
N VAL A 73 -8.51 -7.44 -2.87
CA VAL A 73 -8.58 -6.09 -2.31
C VAL A 73 -10.00 -5.56 -2.40
N GLU A 74 -10.36 -4.70 -1.45
CA GLU A 74 -11.61 -3.94 -1.48
C GLU A 74 -11.29 -2.49 -1.84
N ILE A 75 -12.06 -1.92 -2.76
CA ILE A 75 -11.86 -0.56 -3.25
C ILE A 75 -13.11 0.28 -2.98
N GLY A 76 -12.97 1.27 -2.11
CA GLY A 76 -14.03 2.23 -1.81
C GLY A 76 -13.84 3.56 -2.56
N SER A 77 -14.95 4.25 -2.80
CA SER A 77 -14.99 5.51 -3.55
C SER A 77 -15.24 6.75 -2.68
N ASP A 78 -15.72 6.61 -1.44
CA ASP A 78 -16.00 7.73 -0.55
C ASP A 78 -15.81 7.36 0.94
N PRO A 79 -14.65 7.69 1.56
CA PRO A 79 -13.48 8.28 0.93
C PRO A 79 -12.78 7.28 -0.01
N PRO A 80 -12.05 7.74 -1.04
CA PRO A 80 -11.28 6.87 -1.93
C PRO A 80 -10.23 6.07 -1.17
N HIS A 81 -10.30 4.73 -1.25
CA HIS A 81 -9.33 3.88 -0.55
C HIS A 81 -9.20 2.49 -1.18
N VAL A 82 -8.07 1.85 -0.88
CA VAL A 82 -7.83 0.43 -1.14
C VAL A 82 -7.54 -0.27 0.18
N ALA A 83 -8.33 -1.27 0.53
CA ALA A 83 -8.17 -2.03 1.75
C ALA A 83 -7.73 -3.47 1.44
N ILE A 84 -6.58 -3.85 2.00
CA ILE A 84 -5.92 -5.14 1.78
C ILE A 84 -5.75 -5.88 3.11
N SER A 85 -5.79 -7.21 3.07
CA SER A 85 -5.38 -8.00 4.24
C SER A 85 -3.90 -7.73 4.55
N ARG A 86 -3.50 -7.87 5.81
CA ARG A 86 -2.09 -7.75 6.20
C ARG A 86 -1.30 -9.05 6.10
N ARG A 87 -2.01 -10.16 5.98
CA ARG A 87 -1.43 -11.50 5.85
C ARG A 87 -2.23 -12.34 4.89
N GLY A 88 -1.55 -13.24 4.22
CA GLY A 88 -2.13 -14.31 3.43
C GLY A 88 -1.41 -15.63 3.70
N PRO A 89 -1.74 -16.70 2.96
CA PRO A 89 -1.15 -18.01 3.18
C PRO A 89 0.38 -18.06 3.01
N THR A 90 0.94 -17.21 2.14
CA THR A 90 2.36 -17.24 1.75
C THR A 90 3.10 -15.93 2.01
N TRP A 91 2.43 -14.95 2.61
CA TRP A 91 2.97 -13.60 2.78
C TRP A 91 2.43 -12.92 4.03
N GLU A 92 3.21 -12.02 4.56
CA GLU A 92 2.84 -11.13 5.64
C GLU A 92 3.47 -9.77 5.35
N ILE A 93 2.69 -8.71 5.46
CA ILE A 93 3.20 -7.34 5.48
C ILE A 93 3.59 -7.05 6.92
N SER A 94 4.88 -7.18 7.22
CA SER A 94 5.45 -6.87 8.52
C SER A 94 5.14 -5.42 8.84
N PHE A 95 4.36 -5.25 9.91
CA PHE A 95 3.81 -4.00 10.40
C PHE A 95 4.64 -2.76 10.03
N PRO A 96 4.01 -1.71 9.51
CA PRO A 96 4.31 -0.40 10.03
C PRO A 96 3.78 -0.31 11.46
N SER A 97 4.64 0.06 12.40
CA SER A 97 4.14 0.61 13.67
C SER A 97 3.22 1.80 13.35
N GLY A 98 2.26 2.13 14.21
CA GLY A 98 1.29 3.22 13.99
C GLY A 98 1.87 4.63 13.75
N ASN A 99 3.20 4.73 13.71
CA ASN A 99 3.98 5.96 13.64
C ASN A 99 5.08 5.86 12.54
N GLN A 100 5.06 4.82 11.72
CA GLN A 100 6.11 4.57 10.73
C GLN A 100 5.83 5.35 9.45
N CYS A 101 6.87 5.98 8.91
CA CYS A 101 6.77 6.72 7.65
C CYS A 101 7.56 6.02 6.54
N TRP A 102 6.96 5.99 5.36
CA TRP A 102 7.59 5.64 4.10
C TRP A 102 8.01 6.92 3.41
N ASN A 103 9.15 6.87 2.73
CA ASN A 103 9.58 7.94 1.86
C ASN A 103 9.39 7.48 0.43
N ARG A 104 8.87 8.37 -0.41
CA ARG A 104 8.82 8.21 -1.86
C ARG A 104 9.45 9.40 -2.54
N ALA A 105 10.15 9.17 -3.64
CA ALA A 105 10.42 10.22 -4.61
C ALA A 105 9.10 10.59 -5.29
N ASP A 106 8.83 11.89 -5.45
CA ASP A 106 7.81 12.33 -6.41
C ASP A 106 8.42 12.44 -7.81
N GLY A 107 7.55 12.50 -8.83
CA GLY A 107 7.97 12.59 -10.23
C GLY A 107 8.72 13.87 -10.59
N GLU A 108 8.87 14.82 -9.66
CA GLU A 108 9.59 16.08 -9.82
C GLU A 108 10.96 16.05 -9.09
N GLY A 109 11.34 14.90 -8.50
CA GLY A 109 12.59 14.72 -7.76
C GLY A 109 12.54 15.17 -6.29
N GLY A 110 11.38 15.59 -5.80
CA GLY A 110 11.11 15.84 -4.40
C GLY A 110 10.96 14.54 -3.59
N ARG A 111 11.09 14.63 -2.27
CA ARG A 111 10.84 13.51 -1.36
C ARG A 111 9.60 13.80 -0.53
N ARG A 112 8.63 12.89 -0.53
CA ARG A 112 7.44 12.96 0.32
C ARG A 112 7.46 11.83 1.32
N SER A 113 7.16 12.16 2.57
CA SER A 113 6.94 11.17 3.62
C SER A 113 5.44 10.90 3.75
N MET A 114 5.06 9.63 3.63
CA MET A 114 3.72 9.14 3.93
C MET A 114 3.81 8.36 5.24
N CYS A 115 2.98 8.68 6.23
CA CYS A 115 3.04 8.04 7.55
C CYS A 115 1.81 7.18 7.80
N SER A 116 2.01 6.08 8.53
CA SER A 116 0.91 5.26 9.00
C SER A 116 0.21 5.91 10.18
N VAL A 117 -1.05 5.55 10.37
CA VAL A 117 -1.81 5.81 11.60
C VAL A 117 -2.41 4.48 12.07
N LEU A 118 -2.33 4.21 13.37
CA LEU A 118 -3.00 3.04 13.98
C LEU A 118 -4.41 3.42 14.43
N ILE A 119 -5.40 2.61 14.06
CA ILE A 119 -6.78 2.77 14.54
C ILE A 119 -7.27 1.50 15.23
N GLY A 120 -8.28 1.62 16.09
CA GLY A 120 -8.97 0.46 16.66
C GLY A 120 -8.12 -0.35 17.65
N THR A 121 -7.58 0.28 18.69
CA THR A 121 -7.03 -0.42 19.88
C THR A 121 -8.16 -0.95 20.73
#